data_AF-A0A0D8FTR5-F1
#
_entry.id   AF-A0A0D8FTR5-F1
#
_cell.length_a   1.000
_cell.length_b   1.000
_cell.length_c   1.000
_cell.angle_alpha   90.00
_cell.angle_beta   90.00
_cell.angle_gamma   90.00
#
_symmetry.space_group_name_H-M   'P 1'
#
loop_
_entity.id
_entity.type
_entity.pdbx_description
1 polymer ?
#
loop_
_entity_poly.entity_id
_entity_poly.type
_entity_poly.pdbx_seq_one_letter_code
_entity_poly.pdbx_strand_id
1 'polypeptide(L)'
;MPAEDEKILQLQQELLNADPATIVANHAYGLFELAGLYLGATPPRLNDASLAIDAFAGMLSAIEDRLGDVGEPLQDGLRQLQAAFIQVAKLDHEPNRTPPMTPNSSASD
;
A
#
# COMPACT_ATOMS: atom_id res chain seq x y z
N MET A 1 30.59 22.09 11.30
CA MET A 1 29.93 20.77 11.25
C MET A 1 30.37 20.04 9.97
N PRO A 2 31.65 19.67 9.79
CA PRO A 2 32.15 19.25 8.46
C PRO A 2 31.77 17.82 8.06
N ALA A 3 31.55 16.90 9.01
CA ALA A 3 31.29 15.49 8.71
C ALA A 3 29.87 15.19 8.18
N GLU A 4 28.90 16.09 8.40
CA GLU A 4 27.52 15.93 7.93
C GLU A 4 27.40 16.35 6.46
N ASP A 5 28.08 17.44 6.09
CA ASP A 5 28.19 17.91 4.71
C ASP A 5 28.89 16.87 3.81
N GLU A 6 29.94 16.21 4.30
CA GLU A 6 30.65 15.15 3.58
C GLU A 6 29.76 13.93 3.28
N LYS A 7 28.91 13.53 4.23
CA LYS A 7 27.96 12.43 4.03
C LYS A 7 26.90 12.76 2.98
N ILE A 8 26.38 13.99 3.01
CA ILE A 8 25.40 14.46 2.03
C ILE A 8 26.02 14.44 0.62
N LEU A 9 27.26 14.91 0.48
CA LEU A 9 27.97 14.90 -0.80
C LEU A 9 28.21 13.48 -1.32
N GLN A 10 28.60 12.54 -0.45
CA GLN A 10 28.76 11.13 -0.84
C GLN A 10 27.44 10.53 -1.34
N LEU A 11 26.35 10.74 -0.61
CA LEU A 11 25.03 10.26 -1.02
C LEU A 11 24.60 10.86 -2.38
N GLN A 12 24.84 12.15 -2.59
CA GLN A 12 24.56 12.79 -3.88
C GLN A 12 25.36 12.17 -5.03
N GLN A 13 26.65 11.87 -4.81
CA GLN A 13 27.48 11.20 -5.82
C GLN A 13 26.99 9.77 -6.11
N GLU A 14 26.60 9.02 -5.10
CA GLU A 14 26.01 7.68 -5.28
C GLU A 14 24.73 7.75 -6.11
N LEU A 15 23.83 8.69 -5.81
CA LEU A 15 22.58 8.88 -6.55
C LEU A 15 22.81 9.31 -8.01
N LEU A 16 23.82 10.13 -8.28
CA LEU A 16 24.18 10.52 -9.65
C LEU A 16 24.71 9.36 -10.50
N ASN A 17 25.28 8.34 -9.87
CA ASN A 17 25.82 7.15 -10.55
C ASN A 17 24.80 6.00 -10.64
N ALA A 18 23.70 6.08 -9.90
CA ALA A 18 22.65 5.08 -9.91
C ALA A 18 21.78 5.20 -11.17
N ASP A 19 21.26 4.07 -11.65
CA ASP A 19 20.21 4.07 -12.66
C ASP A 19 18.92 4.67 -12.07
N PRO A 20 18.38 5.75 -12.66
CA PRO A 20 17.14 6.36 -12.18
C PRO A 20 15.96 5.38 -12.10
N ALA A 21 15.86 4.41 -13.02
CA ALA A 21 14.75 3.44 -12.98
C ALA A 21 14.82 2.57 -11.73
N THR A 22 16.02 2.15 -11.33
CA THR A 22 16.24 1.40 -10.09
C THR A 22 15.84 2.21 -8.84
N ILE A 23 16.23 3.49 -8.77
CA ILE A 23 15.88 4.37 -7.64
C ILE A 23 14.37 4.59 -7.56
N VAL A 24 13.73 4.88 -8.69
CA VAL A 24 12.28 5.11 -8.75
C VAL A 24 11.51 3.83 -8.43
N ALA A 25 11.94 2.67 -8.92
CA ALA A 25 11.34 1.38 -8.55
C ALA A 25 11.43 1.13 -7.04
N ASN A 26 12.56 1.46 -6.41
CA ASN A 26 12.70 1.37 -4.95
C ASN A 26 11.71 2.29 -4.21
N HIS A 27 11.44 3.50 -4.71
CA HIS A 27 10.41 4.37 -4.14
C HIS A 27 9.00 3.80 -4.30
N ALA A 28 8.71 3.19 -5.45
CA ALA A 28 7.46 2.48 -5.69
C ALA A 28 7.26 1.30 -4.72
N TYR A 29 8.31 0.50 -4.48
CA TYR A 29 8.28 -0.54 -3.44
C TYR A 29 8.03 0.04 -2.05
N GLY A 30 8.63 1.18 -1.71
CA GLY A 30 8.38 1.84 -0.42
C GLY A 30 6.90 2.22 -0.23
N LEU A 31 6.21 2.69 -1.28
CA LEU A 31 4.77 2.97 -1.22
C LEU A 31 3.94 1.69 -1.10
N PHE A 32 4.35 0.62 -1.80
CA PHE A 32 3.72 -0.70 -1.69
C PHE A 32 3.82 -1.25 -0.26
N GLU A 33 5.01 -1.25 0.34
CA GLU A 33 5.23 -1.72 1.70
C GLU A 33 4.47 -0.88 2.72
N LEU A 34 4.45 0.44 2.55
CA LEU A 34 3.73 1.35 3.44
C LEU A 34 2.22 1.07 3.45
N ALA A 35 1.63 0.86 2.27
CA ALA A 35 0.23 0.48 2.15
C ALA A 35 -0.04 -0.87 2.85
N GLY A 36 0.81 -1.87 2.62
CA GLY A 36 0.71 -3.19 3.25
C GLY A 36 0.79 -3.12 4.79
N LEU A 37 1.71 -2.31 5.33
CA LEU A 37 1.85 -2.09 6.77
C LEU A 37 0.59 -1.47 7.39
N TYR A 38 -0.02 -0.48 6.74
CA TYR A 38 -1.24 0.14 7.24
C TYR A 38 -2.47 -0.78 7.13
N LEU A 39 -2.57 -1.58 6.08
CA LEU A 39 -3.62 -2.60 5.94
C LEU A 39 -3.48 -3.72 6.98
N GLY A 40 -2.26 -4.13 7.29
CA GLY A 40 -1.98 -5.20 8.26
C GLY A 40 -1.98 -4.76 9.73
N ALA A 41 -2.15 -3.46 10.01
CA ALA A 41 -2.23 -2.94 11.37
C ALA A 41 -3.47 -3.47 12.12
N THR A 42 -3.45 -3.42 13.45
CA THR A 42 -4.58 -3.80 14.30
C THR A 42 -4.91 -2.68 15.29
N PRO A 43 -6.01 -1.92 15.11
CA PRO A 43 -6.95 -1.99 13.98
C PRO A 43 -6.30 -1.53 12.65
N PRO A 44 -6.85 -1.94 11.49
CA PRO A 44 -6.34 -1.51 10.19
C PRO A 44 -6.46 0.02 10.03
N ARG A 45 -5.45 0.63 9.42
CA ARG A 45 -5.38 2.09 9.22
C ARG A 45 -5.81 2.44 7.81
N LEU A 46 -7.11 2.31 7.53
CA LEU A 46 -7.66 2.42 6.17
C LEU A 46 -7.36 3.77 5.50
N ASN A 47 -7.50 4.89 6.19
CA ASN A 47 -7.22 6.21 5.59
C ASN A 47 -5.75 6.36 5.18
N ASP A 48 -4.83 5.87 6.01
CA ASP A 48 -3.39 5.93 5.73
C ASP A 48 -3.00 4.96 4.61
N ALA A 49 -3.60 3.76 4.60
CA ALA A 49 -3.43 2.79 3.53
C ALA A 49 -3.93 3.35 2.18
N SER A 50 -5.10 4.01 2.18
CA SER A 50 -5.65 4.63 0.97
C SER A 50 -4.70 5.67 0.37
N LEU A 51 -4.14 6.54 1.21
CA LEU A 51 -3.19 7.56 0.75
C LEU A 51 -1.94 6.92 0.09
N ALA A 52 -1.39 5.87 0.68
CA ALA A 52 -0.25 5.16 0.12
C ALA A 52 -0.60 4.44 -1.20
N ILE A 53 -1.77 3.82 -1.29
CA ILE A 53 -2.27 3.17 -2.51
C ILE A 53 -2.48 4.18 -3.63
N ASP A 54 -3.07 5.34 -3.33
CA ASP A 54 -3.32 6.40 -4.31
C ASP A 54 -2.00 7.00 -4.83
N ALA A 55 -1.04 7.25 -3.93
CA ALA A 55 0.28 7.70 -4.31
C ALA A 55 1.00 6.69 -5.20
N PHE A 56 0.91 5.40 -4.87
CA PHE A 56 1.50 4.32 -5.66
C PHE A 56 0.85 4.21 -7.04
N ALA A 57 -0.48 4.26 -7.10
CA ALA A 57 -1.24 4.24 -8.35
C ALA A 57 -0.91 5.43 -9.24
N GLY A 58 -0.87 6.64 -8.68
CA GLY A 58 -0.52 7.85 -9.42
C GLY A 58 0.90 7.80 -9.98
N MET A 59 1.86 7.30 -9.19
CA MET A 59 3.24 7.11 -9.63
C MET A 59 3.34 6.12 -10.79
N LEU A 60 2.77 4.91 -10.66
CA LEU A 60 2.82 3.91 -11.72
C LEU A 60 2.09 4.36 -12.99
N SER A 61 0.97 5.07 -12.85
CA SER A 61 0.24 5.63 -13.98
C SER A 61 1.05 6.68 -14.74
N ALA A 62 1.90 7.46 -14.06
CA ALA A 62 2.70 8.50 -14.69
C ALA A 62 4.01 7.98 -15.31
N ILE A 63 4.53 6.87 -14.81
CA ILE A 63 5.78 6.28 -15.28
C ILE A 63 5.55 5.33 -16.46
N GLU A 64 4.34 4.73 -16.56
CA GLU A 64 3.98 3.81 -17.64
C GLU A 64 5.07 2.73 -17.82
N ASP A 65 5.62 2.61 -19.02
CA ASP A 65 6.54 1.56 -19.44
C ASP A 65 8.00 1.85 -19.07
N ARG A 66 8.28 3.04 -18.51
CA ARG A 66 9.66 3.55 -18.33
C ARG A 66 10.48 2.79 -17.29
N LEU A 67 9.85 1.92 -16.50
CA LEU A 67 10.54 1.01 -15.59
C LEU A 67 11.01 -0.28 -16.28
N GLY A 68 10.60 -0.54 -17.52
CA GLY A 68 10.90 -1.81 -18.19
C GLY A 68 10.39 -3.00 -17.37
N ASP A 69 11.19 -4.07 -17.31
CA ASP A 69 10.80 -5.36 -16.72
C ASP A 69 10.44 -5.29 -15.23
N VAL A 70 10.92 -4.28 -14.48
CA VAL A 70 10.56 -4.14 -13.06
C VAL A 70 9.18 -3.50 -12.84
N GLY A 71 8.56 -2.94 -13.89
CA GLY A 71 7.26 -2.28 -13.81
C GLY A 71 6.07 -3.23 -13.67
N GLU A 72 6.10 -4.37 -14.36
CA GLU A 72 4.99 -5.34 -14.36
C GLU A 72 4.71 -5.92 -12.95
N PRO A 73 5.70 -6.39 -12.18
CA PRO A 73 5.48 -6.85 -10.80
C PRO A 73 4.89 -5.76 -9.88
N LEU A 74 5.24 -4.49 -10.09
CA LEU A 74 4.71 -3.38 -9.30
C LEU A 74 3.24 -3.11 -9.63
N GLN A 75 2.85 -3.20 -10.90
CA GLN A 75 1.44 -3.10 -11.31
C GLN A 75 0.60 -4.24 -10.73
N ASP A 76 1.15 -5.45 -10.69
CA ASP A 76 0.52 -6.62 -10.07
C ASP A 76 0.35 -6.40 -8.56
N GLY A 77 1.39 -5.89 -7.89
CA GLY A 77 1.35 -5.53 -6.48
C GLY A 77 0.29 -4.47 -6.17
N LEU A 78 0.13 -3.45 -7.02
CA LEU A 78 -0.92 -2.44 -6.86
C LEU A 78 -2.32 -3.07 -6.91
N ARG A 79 -2.57 -3.97 -7.87
CA ARG A 79 -3.87 -4.67 -7.97
C ARG A 79 -4.16 -5.52 -6.74
N GLN A 80 -3.14 -6.17 -6.20
CA GLN A 80 -3.25 -6.95 -4.96
C GLN A 80 -3.58 -6.05 -3.75
N LEU A 81 -2.92 -4.90 -3.61
CA LEU A 81 -3.19 -3.93 -2.54
C LEU A 81 -4.62 -3.38 -2.60
N GLN A 82 -5.09 -3.03 -3.80
CA GLN A 82 -6.46 -2.52 -3.99
C GLN A 82 -7.51 -3.58 -3.60
N ALA A 83 -7.30 -4.84 -4.00
CA ALA A 83 -8.18 -5.94 -3.62
C ALA A 83 -8.17 -6.18 -2.09
N ALA A 84 -6.98 -6.15 -1.48
CA ALA A 84 -6.83 -6.30 -0.03
C ALA A 84 -7.52 -5.16 0.73
N PHE A 85 -7.36 -3.90 0.28
CA PHE A 85 -8.02 -2.74 0.87
C PHE A 85 -9.54 -2.91 0.90
N ILE A 86 -10.15 -3.30 -0.23
CA ILE A 86 -11.61 -3.51 -0.31
C ILE A 86 -12.05 -4.61 0.67
N GLN A 87 -11.29 -5.70 0.78
CA GLN A 87 -11.62 -6.80 1.69
C GLN A 87 -11.53 -6.37 3.16
N VAL A 88 -10.46 -5.68 3.54
CA VAL A 88 -10.25 -5.20 4.91
C VAL A 88 -11.30 -4.15 5.28
N ALA A 89 -11.59 -3.20 4.37
CA ALA A 89 -12.61 -2.18 4.60
C ALA A 89 -14.00 -2.78 4.83
N LYS A 90 -14.35 -3.87 4.13
CA LYS A 90 -15.60 -4.60 4.39
C LYS A 90 -15.62 -5.21 5.79
N LEU A 91 -14.54 -5.90 6.19
CA LEU A 91 -14.45 -6.55 7.50
C LEU A 91 -14.48 -5.54 8.65
N ASP A 92 -13.80 -4.42 8.51
CA ASP A 92 -13.82 -3.31 9.48
C ASP A 92 -15.22 -2.70 9.63
N HIS A 93 -15.99 -2.66 8.53
CA HIS A 93 -17.37 -2.17 8.50
C HIS A 93 -18.43 -3.24 8.86
N GLU A 94 -18.07 -4.48 9.23
CA GLU A 94 -19.03 -5.49 9.71
C GLU A 94 -19.18 -5.57 11.26
N PRO A 95 -19.34 -4.49 12.05
CA PRO A 95 -19.67 -4.64 13.48
C PRO A 95 -21.18 -4.80 13.75
N ASN A 96 -22.06 -4.87 12.73
CA ASN A 96 -23.52 -4.90 12.93
C ASN A 96 -24.28 -5.87 11.99
N ARG A 97 -23.89 -7.15 11.95
CA ARG A 97 -24.86 -8.19 11.55
C ARG A 97 -25.63 -8.61 12.79
N THR A 98 -26.88 -8.16 12.89
CA THR A 98 -27.85 -8.74 13.82
C THR A 98 -27.88 -10.25 13.58
N PRO A 99 -27.67 -11.11 14.59
CA PRO A 99 -27.78 -12.54 14.41
C PRO A 99 -29.20 -12.87 13.90
N PRO A 100 -29.36 -13.89 13.03
CA PRO A 100 -30.68 -14.27 12.56
C PRO A 100 -31.57 -14.56 13.77
N MET A 101 -32.63 -13.77 13.95
CA MET A 101 -33.68 -14.08 14.94
C MET A 101 -34.17 -15.48 14.62
N THR A 102 -33.90 -16.42 15.52
CA THR A 102 -34.54 -17.72 15.49
C THR A 102 -36.04 -17.49 15.60
N PRO A 103 -36.89 -18.14 14.78
CA PRO A 103 -38.33 -18.06 14.98
C PRO A 103 -38.63 -18.65 16.36
N ASN A 104 -39.21 -17.84 17.23
CA ASN A 104 -39.71 -18.28 18.52
C ASN A 104 -40.76 -19.35 18.27
N SER A 105 -40.42 -20.62 18.52
CA SER A 105 -41.40 -21.71 18.57
C SER A 105 -42.37 -21.40 19.69
N SER A 106 -43.51 -20.85 19.29
CA SER A 106 -44.71 -20.78 20.10
C SER A 106 -45.20 -22.21 20.27
N ALA A 107 -44.70 -22.91 21.29
CA ALA A 107 -45.32 -24.12 21.78
C ALA A 107 -46.59 -23.70 22.50
N SER A 108 -47.72 -23.87 21.80
CA SER A 108 -49.02 -24.03 22.41
C SER A 108 -49.00 -25.27 23.30
N ASP A 109 -49.26 -25.09 24.60
CA ASP A 109 -50.16 -25.91 25.41
C ASP A 109 -50.43 -25.20 26.75
#